data_AF-A0A9N9CFJ9-F1
#
_entry.id   AF-A0A9N9CFJ9-F1
#
_cell.length_a   1.000
_cell.length_b   1.000
_cell.length_c   1.000
_cell.angle_alpha   90.00
_cell.angle_beta   90.00
_cell.angle_gamma   90.00
#
_symmetry.space_group_name_H-M   'P 1'
#
loop_
_entity.id
_entity.type
_entity.pdbx_description
1 polymer ?
#
loop_
_entity_poly.entity_id
_entity_poly.type
_entity_poly.pdbx_seq_one_letter_code
_entity_poly.pdbx_strand_id
1 'polypeptide(L)'
;MAAFKVLRLLAILVVMFTALVICAPTLDLHERHKVRATPVMNVPAPGPGPRAIKSTQNVSWWCNACSSSDTVTIQIIKKGVSSPVFTTTGQNANSGSKDFFVDPAWASDGDAFTVKVTDDKNHASGTSSQFTVFKTKE
;
A
#
# COMPACT_ATOMS: atom_id res chain seq x y z
N MET A 1 -35.93 11.02 -60.70
CA MET A 1 -34.94 9.92 -60.53
C MET A 1 -33.88 10.19 -59.45
N ALA A 2 -33.61 11.45 -59.06
CA ALA A 2 -32.66 11.80 -57.99
C ALA A 2 -33.15 11.52 -56.56
N ALA A 3 -34.42 11.81 -56.25
CA ALA A 3 -34.99 11.60 -54.90
C ALA A 3 -34.93 10.14 -54.43
N PHE A 4 -35.13 9.18 -55.34
CA PHE A 4 -35.08 7.75 -55.04
C PHE A 4 -33.65 7.26 -54.71
N LYS A 5 -32.62 7.93 -55.23
CA LYS A 5 -31.21 7.64 -54.92
C LYS A 5 -30.82 8.20 -53.56
N VAL A 6 -31.29 9.41 -53.22
CA VAL A 6 -31.05 10.06 -51.91
C VAL A 6 -31.73 9.27 -50.79
N LEU A 7 -32.96 8.80 -50.99
CA LEU A 7 -33.69 8.02 -49.98
C LEU A 7 -32.99 6.67 -49.68
N ARG A 8 -32.44 6.00 -50.71
CA ARG A 8 -31.67 4.76 -50.54
C ARG A 8 -30.36 4.97 -49.80
N LEU A 9 -29.65 6.07 -50.09
CA LEU A 9 -28.43 6.44 -49.36
C LEU A 9 -28.72 6.71 -47.88
N LEU A 10 -29.80 7.42 -47.58
CA LEU A 10 -30.23 7.72 -46.21
C LEU A 10 -30.59 6.44 -45.43
N ALA A 11 -31.30 5.50 -46.07
CA ALA A 11 -31.65 4.23 -45.45
C ALA A 11 -30.40 3.39 -45.10
N ILE A 12 -29.42 3.32 -46.00
CA ILE A 12 -28.15 2.60 -45.75
C ILE A 12 -27.38 3.25 -44.59
N LEU A 13 -27.36 4.58 -44.54
CA LEU A 13 -26.67 5.32 -43.48
C LEU A 13 -27.33 5.07 -42.11
N VAL A 14 -28.66 5.08 -42.04
CA VAL A 14 -29.41 4.77 -40.81
C VAL A 14 -29.17 3.32 -40.36
N VAL A 15 -29.13 2.36 -41.28
CA VAL A 15 -28.82 0.95 -40.96
C VAL A 15 -27.38 0.80 -40.45
N MET A 16 -26.41 1.49 -41.06
CA MET A 16 -25.01 1.48 -40.61
C MET A 16 -24.86 2.10 -39.21
N PHE A 17 -25.53 3.22 -38.94
CA PHE A 17 -25.49 3.87 -37.61
C PHE A 17 -26.20 3.04 -36.54
N THR A 18 -27.34 2.43 -36.86
CA THR A 18 -28.03 1.54 -35.91
C THR A 18 -27.25 0.26 -35.64
N ALA A 19 -26.60 -0.33 -36.65
CA ALA A 19 -25.69 -1.46 -36.46
C ALA A 19 -24.46 -1.08 -35.61
N LEU A 20 -23.90 0.13 -35.78
CA LEU A 20 -22.78 0.61 -34.97
C LEU A 20 -23.17 0.84 -33.49
N VAL A 21 -24.40 1.26 -33.21
CA VAL A 21 -24.90 1.46 -31.84
C VAL A 21 -25.20 0.13 -31.15
N ILE A 22 -25.63 -0.90 -31.89
CA ILE A 22 -25.92 -2.23 -31.34
C ILE A 22 -24.64 -3.08 -31.20
N CYS A 23 -23.65 -2.89 -32.07
CA CYS A 23 -22.35 -3.57 -32.03
C CYS A 23 -21.22 -2.76 -31.42
N ALA A 24 -21.48 -1.57 -30.88
CA ALA A 24 -20.55 -1.01 -29.92
C ALA A 24 -20.60 -1.96 -28.72
N PRO A 25 -19.55 -2.75 -28.42
CA PRO A 25 -19.36 -3.04 -27.02
C PRO A 25 -19.29 -1.66 -26.40
N THR A 26 -20.25 -1.32 -25.54
CA THR A 26 -19.93 -0.34 -24.52
C THR A 26 -18.59 -0.83 -24.00
N LEU A 27 -17.56 -0.04 -24.28
CA LEU A 27 -16.32 -0.08 -23.56
C LEU A 27 -16.75 0.25 -22.13
N ASP A 28 -17.29 -0.75 -21.47
CA ASP A 28 -17.56 -0.78 -20.05
C ASP A 28 -16.20 -1.00 -19.41
N LEU A 29 -15.31 -0.04 -19.68
CA LEU A 29 -14.01 0.09 -19.09
C LEU A 29 -14.13 0.73 -17.71
N HIS A 30 -15.36 0.83 -17.17
CA HIS A 30 -15.65 1.38 -15.86
C HIS A 30 -16.23 0.35 -14.88
N GLU A 31 -16.97 -0.65 -15.33
CA GLU A 31 -17.39 -1.77 -14.50
C GLU A 31 -16.37 -2.93 -14.55
N ARG A 32 -15.07 -2.62 -14.48
CA ARG A 32 -14.21 -3.56 -13.77
C ARG A 32 -14.72 -3.56 -12.34
N HIS A 33 -15.62 -4.50 -12.04
CA HIS A 33 -15.83 -5.03 -10.72
C HIS A 33 -14.45 -5.09 -10.05
N LYS A 34 -14.14 -4.06 -9.27
CA LYS A 34 -13.01 -4.03 -8.37
C LYS A 34 -13.37 -5.10 -7.36
N VAL A 35 -13.03 -6.34 -7.65
CA VAL A 35 -12.61 -7.27 -6.61
C VAL A 35 -11.38 -6.59 -6.03
N ARG A 36 -11.61 -5.61 -5.16
CA ARG A 36 -10.55 -4.87 -4.48
C ARG A 36 -9.85 -5.94 -3.68
N ALA A 37 -8.64 -6.29 -4.11
CA ALA A 37 -7.82 -7.26 -3.39
C ALA A 37 -7.84 -6.87 -1.92
N THR A 38 -8.05 -7.85 -1.03
CA THR A 38 -8.01 -7.60 0.41
C THR A 38 -6.70 -6.86 0.72
N PRO A 39 -6.76 -5.69 1.38
CA PRO A 39 -5.55 -4.95 1.72
C PRO A 39 -4.63 -5.80 2.59
N VAL A 40 -3.41 -6.02 2.09
CA VAL A 40 -2.34 -6.73 2.79
C VAL A 40 -1.15 -5.78 2.84
N MET A 41 -0.67 -5.51 4.05
CA MET A 41 0.51 -4.69 4.26
C MET A 41 1.71 -5.58 4.58
N ASN A 42 2.78 -5.37 3.84
CA ASN A 42 4.05 -6.05 4.05
C ASN A 42 5.09 -5.06 4.58
N VAL A 43 5.91 -5.52 5.53
CA VAL A 43 6.92 -4.69 6.21
C VAL A 43 8.29 -5.36 6.08
N PRO A 44 8.97 -5.21 4.91
CA PRO A 44 10.22 -5.90 4.64
C PRO A 44 11.42 -5.39 5.45
N ALA A 45 11.39 -4.13 5.92
CA ALA A 45 12.42 -3.58 6.79
C ALA A 45 11.82 -3.07 8.12
N PRO A 46 12.54 -3.17 9.25
CA PRO A 46 13.89 -3.73 9.38
C PRO A 46 13.91 -5.26 9.20
N GLY A 47 14.90 -5.73 8.44
CA GLY A 47 15.15 -7.17 8.27
C GLY A 47 15.83 -7.78 9.50
N PRO A 48 15.98 -9.12 9.53
CA PRO A 48 16.64 -9.83 10.61
C PRO A 48 18.10 -9.41 10.76
N GLY A 49 18.54 -9.17 11.99
CA GLY A 49 19.91 -8.79 12.30
C GLY A 49 20.01 -7.87 13.51
N PRO A 50 21.17 -7.82 14.18
CA PRO A 50 21.37 -6.92 15.28
C PRO A 50 21.57 -5.49 14.76
N ARG A 51 20.87 -4.52 15.36
CA ARG A 51 20.99 -3.08 15.06
C ARG A 51 21.75 -2.39 16.19
N ALA A 52 22.63 -1.47 15.85
CA ALA A 52 23.37 -0.75 16.88
C ALA A 52 22.42 0.13 17.70
N ILE A 53 22.52 0.08 19.02
CA ILE A 53 21.92 1.11 19.87
C ILE A 53 22.58 2.45 19.52
N LYS A 54 21.83 3.56 19.58
CA LYS A 54 22.24 4.90 19.11
C LYS A 54 22.44 4.99 17.59
N SER A 55 21.80 4.14 16.80
CA SER A 55 21.83 4.23 15.33
C SER A 55 20.46 4.52 14.72
N THR A 56 20.47 5.18 13.57
CA THR A 56 19.28 5.36 12.74
C THR A 56 19.03 4.12 11.90
N GLN A 57 17.82 3.61 11.98
CA GLN A 57 17.32 2.46 11.24
C GLN A 57 16.15 2.89 10.37
N ASN A 58 15.80 2.06 9.38
CA ASN A 58 14.70 2.33 8.47
C ASN A 58 13.63 1.24 8.59
N VAL A 59 12.36 1.67 8.63
CA VAL A 59 11.21 0.82 8.33
C VAL A 59 10.78 1.10 6.90
N SER A 60 10.42 0.06 6.16
CA SER A 60 9.79 0.18 4.85
C SER A 60 8.56 -0.70 4.77
N TRP A 61 7.59 -0.28 3.97
CA TRP A 61 6.34 -0.99 3.79
C TRP A 61 5.82 -0.85 2.36
N TRP A 62 4.96 -1.79 1.98
CA TRP A 62 4.09 -1.66 0.82
C TRP A 62 2.76 -2.37 1.08
N CYS A 63 1.71 -1.92 0.39
CA CYS A 63 0.37 -2.48 0.49
C CYS A 63 -0.30 -2.56 -0.88
N ASN A 64 -0.81 -3.74 -1.22
CA ASN A 64 -1.41 -4.04 -2.52
C ASN A 64 -2.68 -3.22 -2.86
N ALA A 65 -3.46 -2.80 -1.87
CA ALA A 65 -4.75 -2.14 -2.07
C ALA A 65 -5.00 -0.88 -1.21
N CYS A 66 -3.95 -0.41 -0.52
CA CYS A 66 -3.97 0.84 0.25
C CYS A 66 -3.78 2.05 -0.66
N SER A 67 -4.37 3.19 -0.29
CA SER A 67 -4.22 4.44 -1.02
C SER A 67 -2.89 5.12 -0.69
N SER A 68 -2.30 5.80 -1.66
CA SER A 68 -1.13 6.66 -1.42
C SER A 68 -1.47 7.98 -0.71
N SER A 69 -2.76 8.34 -0.64
CA SER A 69 -3.25 9.48 0.15
C SER A 69 -3.35 9.19 1.64
N ASP A 70 -3.37 7.91 2.01
CA ASP A 70 -3.60 7.49 3.39
C ASP A 70 -2.27 7.47 4.15
N THR A 71 -2.33 7.63 5.46
CA THR A 71 -1.16 7.59 6.34
C THR A 71 -1.02 6.24 7.02
N VAL A 72 0.16 5.97 7.58
CA VAL A 72 0.42 4.77 8.39
C VAL A 72 0.88 5.14 9.79
N THR A 73 0.46 4.34 10.77
CA THR A 73 1.05 4.32 12.11
C THR A 73 2.13 3.25 12.15
N ILE A 74 3.31 3.62 12.62
CA ILE A 74 4.49 2.76 12.75
C ILE A 74 4.78 2.61 14.24
N GLN A 75 4.85 1.36 14.71
CA GLN A 75 5.05 1.02 16.11
C GLN A 75 6.22 0.07 16.26
N ILE A 76 7.18 0.39 17.12
CA ILE A 76 8.25 -0.53 17.52
C ILE A 76 7.83 -1.21 18.81
N ILE A 77 7.82 -2.53 18.82
CA ILE A 77 7.32 -3.35 19.92
C ILE A 77 8.45 -4.24 20.41
N LYS A 78 8.77 -4.15 21.70
CA LYS A 78 9.74 -5.03 22.35
C LYS A 78 9.14 -6.42 22.57
N LYS A 79 9.90 -7.48 22.30
CA LYS A 79 9.47 -8.86 22.51
C LYS A 79 9.02 -9.07 23.95
N GLY A 80 7.82 -9.61 24.13
CA GLY A 80 7.22 -9.86 25.45
C GLY A 80 6.53 -8.64 26.07
N VAL A 81 6.51 -7.49 25.38
CA VAL A 81 5.80 -6.28 25.81
C VAL A 81 4.64 -6.03 24.86
N SER A 82 3.44 -5.77 25.40
CA SER A 82 2.24 -5.50 24.60
C SER A 82 2.19 -4.07 24.04
N SER A 83 2.74 -3.11 24.78
CA SER A 83 2.77 -1.70 24.39
C SER A 83 3.99 -1.37 23.51
N PRO A 84 3.83 -0.49 22.52
CA PRO A 84 4.95 -0.03 21.72
C PRO A 84 5.92 0.82 22.56
N VAL A 85 7.21 0.64 22.33
CA VAL A 85 8.27 1.47 22.94
C VAL A 85 8.50 2.77 22.17
N PHE A 86 8.10 2.79 20.89
CA PHE A 86 8.19 3.96 20.03
C PHE A 86 7.04 3.93 19.02
N THR A 87 6.44 5.08 18.76
CA THR A 87 5.38 5.24 17.76
C THR A 87 5.64 6.48 16.91
N THR A 88 5.44 6.37 15.61
CA THR A 88 5.53 7.49 14.66
C THR A 88 4.54 7.29 13.51
N THR A 89 4.46 8.26 12.59
CA THR A 89 3.61 8.20 11.41
C THR A 89 4.41 8.33 10.12
N GLY A 90 3.91 7.68 9.07
CA GLY A 90 4.40 7.76 7.70
C GLY A 90 3.30 8.25 6.76
N GLN A 91 3.70 8.99 5.72
CA GLN A 91 2.80 9.33 4.61
C GLN A 91 2.80 8.19 3.60
N ASN A 92 1.74 8.07 2.81
CA ASN A 92 1.60 7.07 1.75
C ASN A 92 1.54 5.61 2.26
N ALA A 93 0.33 5.14 2.55
CA ALA A 93 0.08 3.75 2.94
C ALA A 93 0.28 2.74 1.79
N ASN A 94 0.33 3.17 0.53
CA ASN A 94 0.58 2.28 -0.60
C ASN A 94 2.02 1.76 -0.62
N SER A 95 3.00 2.63 -0.43
CA SER A 95 4.42 2.26 -0.34
C SER A 95 5.22 3.40 0.27
N GLY A 96 6.15 3.08 1.16
CA GLY A 96 6.96 4.11 1.80
C GLY A 96 8.03 3.56 2.72
N SER A 97 8.77 4.50 3.30
CA SER A 97 9.78 4.23 4.31
C SER A 97 9.90 5.38 5.30
N LYS A 98 10.34 5.08 6.51
CA LYS A 98 10.55 6.06 7.57
C LYS A 98 11.75 5.67 8.42
N ASP A 99 12.58 6.64 8.73
CA ASP A 99 13.69 6.44 9.65
C ASP A 99 13.23 6.52 11.11
N PHE A 100 13.86 5.72 11.96
CA PHE A 100 13.71 5.76 13.41
C PHE A 100 15.07 5.59 14.09
N PHE A 101 15.22 6.20 15.26
CA PHE A 101 16.44 6.10 16.05
C PHE A 101 16.30 5.01 17.12
N VAL A 102 17.30 4.14 17.27
CA VAL A 102 17.32 3.12 18.34
C VAL A 102 17.79 3.78 19.64
N ASP A 103 16.83 4.28 20.40
CA ASP A 103 17.09 5.07 21.61
C ASP A 103 17.50 4.18 22.80
N PRO A 104 18.61 4.46 23.49
CA PRO A 104 19.00 3.74 24.71
C PRO A 104 17.97 3.83 25.85
N ALA A 105 17.00 4.75 25.81
CA ALA A 105 15.91 4.83 26.78
C ALA A 105 14.98 3.61 26.77
N TRP A 106 14.87 2.92 25.63
CA TRP A 106 14.02 1.73 25.49
C TRP A 106 14.75 0.49 24.94
N ALA A 107 16.00 0.64 24.49
CA ALA A 107 16.83 -0.42 23.96
C ALA A 107 17.98 -0.80 24.88
N SER A 108 18.04 -2.07 25.27
CA SER A 108 19.18 -2.69 25.97
C SER A 108 19.84 -3.77 25.11
N ASP A 109 21.12 -4.04 25.37
CA ASP A 109 21.88 -5.06 24.64
C ASP A 109 21.17 -6.42 24.65
N GLY A 110 21.00 -7.03 23.48
CA GLY A 110 20.30 -8.31 23.32
C GLY A 110 18.77 -8.22 23.26
N ASP A 111 18.17 -7.04 23.44
CA ASP A 111 16.74 -6.88 23.26
C ASP A 111 16.31 -7.22 21.82
N ALA A 112 15.10 -7.75 21.70
CA ALA A 112 14.48 -8.11 20.44
C ALA A 112 13.21 -7.29 20.20
N PHE A 113 13.01 -6.85 18.97
CA PHE A 113 11.91 -5.97 18.58
C PHE A 113 11.28 -6.41 17.26
N THR A 114 10.02 -6.01 17.06
CA THR A 114 9.33 -6.03 15.77
C THR A 114 8.81 -4.64 15.45
N VAL A 115 8.60 -4.36 14.17
CA VAL A 115 7.91 -3.14 13.72
C VAL A 115 6.55 -3.51 13.17
N LYS A 116 5.50 -2.94 13.74
CA LYS A 116 4.13 -3.03 13.21
C LYS A 116 3.82 -1.76 12.43
N VAL A 117 3.29 -1.91 11.23
CA VAL A 117 2.78 -0.82 10.40
C VAL A 117 1.29 -1.06 10.16
N THR A 118 0.47 -0.06 10.40
CA THR A 118 -1.00 -0.13 10.26
C THR A 118 -1.47 1.10 9.48
N ASP A 119 -2.35 0.93 8.50
CA ASP A 119 -2.98 2.08 7.85
C ASP A 119 -3.91 2.83 8.83
N ASP A 120 -4.06 4.14 8.65
CA ASP A 120 -4.88 4.98 9.52
C ASP A 120 -6.36 4.59 9.56
N LYS A 121 -6.86 3.96 8.48
CA LYS A 121 -8.22 3.44 8.40
C LYS A 121 -8.37 2.01 8.96
N ASN A 122 -7.29 1.40 9.46
CA ASN A 122 -7.26 0.05 10.05
C ASN A 122 -7.78 -1.06 9.11
N HIS A 123 -7.62 -0.91 7.80
CA HIS A 123 -7.95 -1.96 6.83
C HIS A 123 -6.78 -2.91 6.58
N ALA A 124 -5.54 -2.49 6.82
CA ALA A 124 -4.34 -3.26 6.56
C ALA A 124 -3.33 -3.09 7.69
N SER A 125 -2.71 -4.18 8.12
CA SER A 125 -1.54 -4.12 9.00
C SER A 125 -0.53 -5.19 8.63
N GLY A 126 0.74 -4.88 8.89
CA GLY A 126 1.87 -5.76 8.64
C GLY A 126 2.86 -5.69 9.79
N THR A 127 3.65 -6.74 9.96
CA THR A 127 4.70 -6.78 10.99
C THR A 127 6.01 -7.23 10.35
N SER A 128 7.11 -6.59 10.72
CA SER A 128 8.44 -6.94 10.25
C SER A 128 8.90 -8.27 10.79
N SER A 129 9.98 -8.79 10.21
CA SER A 129 10.78 -9.80 10.92
C SER A 129 11.33 -9.22 12.22
N GLN A 130 11.56 -10.08 13.21
CA GLN A 130 12.19 -9.69 14.45
C GLN A 130 13.65 -9.27 14.18
N PHE A 131 14.08 -8.17 14.80
CA PHE A 131 15.48 -7.75 14.83
C PHE A 131 15.95 -7.64 16.27
N THR A 132 17.24 -7.82 16.50
CA THR A 132 17.85 -7.61 17.83
C THR A 132 18.60 -6.29 17.84
N VAL A 133 19.05 -5.85 19.02
CA VAL A 133 19.93 -4.69 19.14
C VAL A 133 21.19 -5.02 19.93
N PHE A 134 22.25 -4.26 19.69
CA PHE A 134 23.53 -4.42 20.38
C PHE A 134 24.15 -3.09 20.77
N LYS A 135 24.87 -3.08 21.90
CA LYS A 135 25.62 -1.90 22.34
C LYS A 135 26.94 -1.79 21.55
N THR A 136 27.20 -0.61 20.98
CA THR A 136 28.52 -0.31 20.40
C THR A 136 29.53 -0.06 21.52
N LYS A 137 30.80 -0.47 21.32
CA LYS A 137 31.88 -0.07 22.22
C LYS A 137 32.06 1.45 22.11
N GLU A 138 32.03 2.13 23.25
CA GLU A 138 32.31 3.58 23.35
C GLU A 138 33.82 3.83 23.29
#